data_AF-A0A562ZMX6-F1
#
_entry.id   AF-A0A562ZMX6-F1
#
_cell.length_a   1.000
_cell.length_b   1.000
_cell.length_c   1.000
_cell.angle_alpha   90.00
_cell.angle_beta   90.00
_cell.angle_gamma   90.00
#
_symmetry.space_group_name_H-M   'P 1'
#
loop_
_entity.id
_entity.type
_entity.pdbx_description
1 polymer ?
#
loop_
_entity_poly.entity_id
_entity_poly.type
_entity_poly.pdbx_seq_one_letter_code
_entity_poly.pdbx_strand_id
1 'polypeptide(L)'
;MRFSLEVTPGPTYLLVEAAGPMDLGHLCGMFDLAAQVCEMNGHRRVLFILVAAQVDLSFTQHLHLGAHAAHSLRKLERAASVVTAASRRGTSEKSAQKHGLVFRTFTEAAEAAVWVGASDDVGAPGA
;
A
#
# COMPACT_ATOMS: atom_id res chain seq x y z
N MET A 1 7.71 -5.73 -20.96
CA MET A 1 6.58 -4.85 -20.58
C MET A 1 7.14 -3.57 -20.00
N ARG A 2 6.45 -2.43 -20.20
CA ARG A 2 6.80 -1.16 -19.57
C ARG A 2 6.12 -1.07 -18.20
N PHE A 3 6.73 -0.34 -17.27
CA PHE A 3 6.06 0.07 -16.03
C PHE A 3 4.84 0.94 -16.34
N SER A 4 3.71 0.66 -15.69
CA SER A 4 2.50 1.49 -15.72
C SER A 4 1.92 1.63 -14.31
N LEU A 5 1.29 2.77 -14.07
CA LEU A 5 0.60 3.08 -12.83
C LEU A 5 -0.74 3.74 -13.15
N GLU A 6 -1.80 3.23 -12.55
CA GLU A 6 -3.15 3.78 -12.63
C GLU A 6 -3.61 4.20 -11.24
N VAL A 7 -4.27 5.34 -11.14
CA VAL A 7 -4.74 5.91 -9.87
C VAL A 7 -6.20 6.29 -10.03
N THR A 8 -7.06 5.61 -9.28
CA THR A 8 -8.51 5.71 -9.38
C THR A 8 -9.10 6.13 -8.03
N PRO A 9 -9.65 7.34 -7.90
CA PRO A 9 -10.36 7.77 -6.70
C PRO A 9 -11.59 6.88 -6.45
N GLY A 10 -11.60 6.17 -5.34
CA GLY A 10 -12.76 5.42 -4.86
C GLY A 10 -13.55 6.22 -3.81
N PRO A 11 -14.77 5.80 -3.47
CA PRO A 11 -15.58 6.50 -2.46
C PRO A 11 -14.96 6.46 -1.05
N THR A 12 -14.24 5.39 -0.71
CA THR A 12 -13.71 5.16 0.65
C THR A 12 -12.18 5.19 0.72
N TYR A 13 -11.52 4.85 -0.37
CA TYR A 13 -10.06 4.76 -0.46
C TYR A 13 -9.61 5.08 -1.88
N LEU A 14 -8.34 5.49 -2.01
CA LEU A 14 -7.67 5.60 -3.29
C LEU A 14 -7.26 4.21 -3.79
N LEU A 15 -7.63 3.83 -5.01
CA LEU A 15 -7.14 2.61 -5.66
C LEU A 15 -5.92 2.97 -6.52
N VAL A 16 -4.85 2.20 -6.36
CA VAL A 16 -3.60 2.38 -7.11
C VAL A 16 -3.19 1.04 -7.70
N GLU A 17 -3.10 0.93 -9.01
CA GLU A 17 -2.75 -0.32 -9.70
C GLU A 17 -1.41 -0.16 -10.43
N ALA A 18 -0.49 -1.09 -10.24
CA ALA A 18 0.82 -1.07 -10.89
C ALA A 18 1.10 -2.37 -11.63
N ALA A 19 1.72 -2.25 -12.79
CA ALA A 19 2.09 -3.39 -13.62
C ALA A 19 3.47 -3.21 -14.27
N GLY A 20 4.11 -4.33 -14.61
CA GLY A 20 5.41 -4.36 -15.25
C GLY A 20 6.60 -4.36 -14.28
N PRO A 21 7.84 -4.25 -14.79
CA PRO A 21 9.05 -4.27 -13.99
C PRO A 21 9.15 -3.04 -13.09
N MET A 22 9.43 -3.26 -11.81
CA MET A 22 9.52 -2.20 -10.81
C MET A 22 10.76 -2.42 -9.92
N ASP A 23 11.59 -1.39 -9.87
CA ASP A 23 12.67 -1.28 -8.88
C ASP A 23 12.21 -0.47 -7.65
N LEU A 24 13.15 -0.24 -6.72
CA LEU A 24 12.90 0.55 -5.51
C LEU A 24 12.39 1.96 -5.82
N GLY A 25 12.94 2.62 -6.84
CA GLY A 25 12.58 4.00 -7.19
C GLY A 25 11.14 4.11 -7.68
N HIS A 26 10.70 3.16 -8.51
CA HIS A 26 9.32 3.08 -8.97
C HIS A 26 8.34 2.92 -7.80
N LEU A 27 8.67 2.05 -6.83
CA LEU A 27 7.81 1.78 -5.67
C LEU A 27 7.78 2.97 -4.70
N CYS A 28 8.91 3.63 -4.45
CA CYS A 28 8.95 4.87 -3.68
C CYS A 28 8.09 5.97 -4.34
N GLY A 29 8.28 6.18 -5.65
CA GLY A 29 7.50 7.18 -6.40
C GLY A 29 6.00 6.88 -6.42
N MET A 30 5.62 5.60 -6.45
CA MET A 30 4.22 5.19 -6.31
C MET A 30 3.63 5.58 -4.95
N PHE A 31 4.36 5.38 -3.85
CA PHE A 31 3.89 5.79 -2.51
C PHE A 31 3.79 7.31 -2.38
N ASP A 32 4.74 8.05 -2.93
CA ASP A 32 4.74 9.51 -2.90
C ASP A 32 3.57 10.08 -3.72
N LEU A 33 3.32 9.53 -4.92
CA LEU A 33 2.17 9.92 -5.73
C LEU A 33 0.85 9.60 -5.01
N ALA A 34 0.71 8.40 -4.46
CA ALA A 34 -0.49 8.00 -3.74
C ALA A 34 -0.74 8.91 -2.53
N ALA A 35 0.31 9.24 -1.76
CA ALA A 35 0.22 10.17 -0.63
C ALA A 35 -0.29 11.55 -1.09
N GLN A 36 0.28 12.08 -2.17
CA GLN A 36 -0.09 13.38 -2.71
C GLN A 36 -1.54 13.39 -3.22
N VAL A 37 -1.96 12.38 -3.97
CA VAL A 37 -3.34 12.28 -4.49
C VAL A 37 -4.33 12.12 -3.35
N CYS A 38 -4.00 11.31 -2.33
CA CYS A 38 -4.82 11.19 -1.13
C CYS A 38 -5.00 12.54 -0.42
N GLU A 39 -3.91 13.29 -0.23
CA GLU A 39 -3.97 14.62 0.39
C GLU A 39 -4.82 15.60 -0.43
N MET A 40 -4.66 15.61 -1.75
CA MET A 40 -5.43 16.50 -2.64
C MET A 40 -6.93 16.20 -2.67
N ASN A 41 -7.32 14.92 -2.50
CA ASN A 41 -8.71 14.49 -2.61
C ASN A 41 -9.36 14.17 -1.25
N GLY A 42 -8.65 14.38 -0.14
CA GLY A 42 -9.15 14.08 1.20
C GLY A 42 -9.27 12.58 1.51
N HIS A 43 -8.67 11.70 0.71
CA HIS A 43 -8.64 10.28 1.05
C HIS A 43 -7.67 10.02 2.19
N ARG A 44 -8.11 9.22 3.16
CA ARG A 44 -7.28 8.79 4.29
C ARG A 44 -6.84 7.34 4.19
N ARG A 45 -7.17 6.67 3.10
CA ARG A 45 -6.95 5.23 2.92
C ARG A 45 -6.58 4.91 1.49
N VAL A 46 -5.74 3.89 1.29
CA VAL A 46 -5.24 3.50 -0.03
C VAL A 46 -5.13 1.99 -0.19
N LEU A 47 -5.47 1.49 -1.37
CA LEU A 47 -5.30 0.10 -1.79
C LEU A 47 -4.38 0.03 -3.01
N PHE A 48 -3.26 -0.67 -2.87
CA PHE A 48 -2.31 -0.94 -3.95
C PHE A 48 -2.57 -2.33 -4.55
N ILE A 49 -2.82 -2.44 -5.86
CA ILE A 49 -2.91 -3.71 -6.59
C ILE A 49 -1.63 -3.90 -7.38
N LEU A 50 -0.82 -4.89 -6.97
CA LEU A 50 0.53 -5.15 -7.49
C LEU A 50 0.67 -6.57 -8.05
N VAL A 51 -0.45 -7.23 -8.38
CA VAL A 51 -0.44 -8.62 -8.89
C VAL A 51 0.22 -8.74 -10.26
N ALA A 52 0.21 -7.67 -11.05
CA ALA A 52 0.87 -7.57 -12.35
C ALA A 52 2.27 -6.91 -12.27
N ALA A 53 2.71 -6.55 -11.06
CA ALA A 53 4.03 -5.95 -10.84
C ALA A 53 5.11 -7.04 -10.75
N GLN A 54 6.23 -6.80 -11.42
CA GLN A 54 7.43 -7.63 -11.36
C GLN A 54 8.45 -6.92 -10.48
N VAL A 55 8.39 -7.23 -9.18
CA VAL A 55 9.23 -6.59 -8.17
C VAL A 55 10.43 -7.47 -7.87
N ASP A 56 11.62 -6.96 -8.16
CA ASP A 56 12.88 -7.60 -7.79
C ASP A 56 13.66 -6.71 -6.82
N LEU A 57 13.48 -6.95 -5.53
CA LEU A 57 14.15 -6.23 -4.46
C LEU A 57 14.99 -7.17 -3.60
N SER A 58 16.18 -6.69 -3.26
CA SER A 58 16.97 -7.26 -2.17
C SER A 58 16.28 -7.04 -0.81
N PHE A 59 16.71 -7.80 0.20
CA PHE A 59 16.24 -7.65 1.58
C PHE A 59 16.38 -6.22 2.11
N THR A 60 17.54 -5.58 1.93
CA THR A 60 17.79 -4.20 2.37
C THR A 60 16.87 -3.21 1.66
N GLN A 61 16.61 -3.41 0.37
CA GLN A 61 15.67 -2.56 -0.37
C GLN A 61 14.23 -2.73 0.15
N HIS A 62 13.82 -3.92 0.57
CA HIS A 62 12.50 -4.09 1.22
C HIS A 62 12.41 -3.34 2.55
N LEU A 63 13.49 -3.29 3.35
CA LEU A 63 13.51 -2.50 4.59
C LEU A 63 13.42 -1.00 4.29
N HIS A 64 14.19 -0.51 3.32
CA HIS A 64 14.10 0.90 2.91
C HIS A 64 12.73 1.24 2.36
N LEU A 65 12.14 0.36 1.54
CA LEU A 65 10.81 0.56 1.00
C LEU A 65 9.75 0.65 2.11
N GLY A 66 9.84 -0.20 3.14
CA GLY A 66 8.92 -0.15 4.28
C GLY A 66 9.02 1.14 5.09
N ALA A 67 10.25 1.60 5.37
CA ALA A 67 10.48 2.87 6.04
C ALA A 67 9.99 4.07 5.21
N HIS A 68 10.22 4.04 3.89
CA HIS A 68 9.73 5.06 2.96
C HIS A 68 8.20 5.09 2.93
N ALA A 69 7.55 3.92 2.79
CA ALA A 69 6.11 3.80 2.80
C ALA A 69 5.50 4.43 4.06
N ALA A 70 6.07 4.13 5.23
CA ALA A 70 5.59 4.70 6.49
C ALA A 70 5.76 6.23 6.55
N HIS A 71 6.86 6.76 6.01
CA HIS A 71 7.07 8.20 5.96
C HIS A 71 6.08 8.90 5.01
N SER A 72 5.97 8.42 3.77
CA SER A 72 5.14 9.03 2.72
C SER A 72 3.65 8.92 3.06
N LEU A 73 3.22 7.77 3.57
CA LEU A 73 1.82 7.48 3.88
C LEU A 73 1.43 7.83 5.34
N ARG A 74 2.28 8.56 6.09
CA ARG A 74 2.07 8.88 7.52
C ARG A 74 0.75 9.60 7.85
N LYS A 75 0.16 10.28 6.86
CA LYS A 75 -1.13 10.99 7.02
C LYS A 75 -2.34 10.07 6.80
N LEU A 76 -2.13 8.87 6.25
CA LEU A 76 -3.19 7.90 6.02
C LEU A 76 -3.51 7.13 7.30
N GLU A 77 -4.79 6.82 7.48
CA GLU A 77 -5.28 5.95 8.54
C GLU A 77 -4.90 4.49 8.27
N ARG A 78 -4.95 4.08 7.01
CA ARG A 78 -4.81 2.67 6.61
C ARG A 78 -4.33 2.53 5.17
N ALA A 79 -3.41 1.60 4.94
CA ALA A 79 -2.92 1.27 3.60
C ALA A 79 -2.87 -0.24 3.41
N ALA A 80 -3.29 -0.74 2.25
CA ALA A 80 -3.25 -2.16 1.92
C ALA A 80 -2.53 -2.38 0.60
N SER A 81 -1.88 -3.53 0.46
CA SER A 81 -1.37 -3.98 -0.85
C SER A 81 -1.82 -5.39 -1.18
N VAL A 82 -2.03 -5.67 -2.46
CA VAL A 82 -2.38 -6.98 -2.99
C VAL A 82 -1.24 -7.43 -3.91
N VAL A 83 -0.63 -8.56 -3.59
CA VAL A 83 0.50 -9.13 -4.34
C VAL A 83 0.20 -10.59 -4.66
N THR A 84 0.95 -11.17 -5.59
CA THR A 84 0.88 -12.63 -5.80
C THR A 84 1.38 -13.40 -4.58
N ALA A 85 0.89 -14.62 -4.36
CA ALA A 85 1.33 -15.46 -3.23
C ALA A 85 2.86 -15.66 -3.21
N ALA A 86 3.49 -15.79 -4.39
CA ALA A 86 4.94 -15.91 -4.53
C ALA A 86 5.72 -14.66 -4.08
N SER A 87 5.10 -13.48 -4.15
CA SER A 87 5.70 -12.20 -3.79
C SER A 87 5.46 -11.80 -2.34
N ARG A 88 4.62 -12.55 -1.60
CA ARG A 88 4.28 -12.26 -0.20
C ARG A 88 5.41 -12.66 0.74
N ARG A 89 6.43 -11.81 0.85
CA ARG A 89 7.56 -11.98 1.80
C ARG A 89 7.36 -11.28 3.14
N GLY A 90 6.51 -10.26 3.19
CA GLY A 90 6.18 -9.50 4.42
C GLY A 90 7.30 -8.63 5.01
N THR A 91 8.46 -8.52 4.36
CA THR A 91 9.61 -7.74 4.90
C THR A 91 9.33 -6.24 4.91
N SER A 92 8.86 -5.69 3.79
CA SER A 92 8.46 -4.28 3.70
C SER A 92 7.27 -3.96 4.60
N GLU A 93 6.30 -4.88 4.73
CA GLU A 93 5.15 -4.72 5.62
C GLU A 93 5.57 -4.59 7.09
N LYS A 94 6.37 -5.55 7.58
CA LYS A 94 6.86 -5.52 8.97
C LYS A 94 7.68 -4.26 9.24
N SER A 95 8.49 -3.84 8.27
CA SER A 95 9.26 -2.60 8.37
C SER A 95 8.34 -1.37 8.46
N ALA A 96 7.35 -1.25 7.58
CA ALA A 96 6.40 -0.14 7.60
C ALA A 96 5.60 -0.08 8.91
N GLN A 97 5.13 -1.24 9.40
CA GLN A 97 4.44 -1.36 10.68
C GLN A 97 5.31 -0.91 11.87
N LYS A 98 6.60 -1.28 11.87
CA LYS A 98 7.56 -0.82 12.88
C LYS A 98 7.71 0.70 12.91
N HIS A 99 7.45 1.38 11.78
CA HIS A 99 7.47 2.83 11.65
C HIS A 99 6.08 3.47 11.81
N GLY A 100 5.09 2.74 12.32
CA GLY A 100 3.78 3.28 12.72
C GLY A 100 2.72 3.27 11.62
N LEU A 101 3.00 2.74 10.43
CA LEU A 101 1.99 2.65 9.38
C LEU A 101 1.05 1.46 9.64
N VAL A 102 -0.26 1.71 9.61
CA VAL A 102 -1.28 0.65 9.59
C VAL A 102 -1.33 0.07 8.17
N PHE A 103 -0.39 -0.83 7.89
CA PHE A 103 -0.20 -1.45 6.59
C PHE A 103 -0.43 -2.95 6.64
N ARG A 104 -1.11 -3.52 5.63
CA ARG A 104 -1.24 -4.97 5.46
C ARG A 104 -1.09 -5.42 4.02
N THR A 105 -0.48 -6.59 3.82
CA THR A 105 -0.36 -7.24 2.52
C THR A 105 -1.30 -8.43 2.41
N PHE A 106 -2.04 -8.48 1.32
CA PHE A 106 -3.01 -9.52 0.97
C PHE A 106 -2.61 -10.21 -0.33
N THR A 107 -3.19 -11.38 -0.56
CA THR A 107 -3.15 -12.05 -1.88
C THR A 107 -4.46 -11.91 -2.64
N GLU A 108 -5.55 -11.59 -1.94
CA GLU A 108 -6.88 -11.45 -2.50
C GLU A 108 -7.35 -9.99 -2.45
N ALA A 109 -7.76 -9.47 -3.61
CA ALA A 109 -8.20 -8.07 -3.72
C ALA A 109 -9.48 -7.78 -2.93
N ALA A 110 -10.42 -8.74 -2.91
CA ALA A 110 -11.68 -8.59 -2.19
C ALA A 110 -11.45 -8.45 -0.67
N GLU A 111 -10.57 -9.26 -0.09
CA GLU A 111 -10.22 -9.18 1.33
C GLU A 111 -9.54 -7.84 1.67
N ALA A 112 -8.60 -7.41 0.83
CA ALA A 112 -7.92 -6.14 1.00
C ALA A 112 -8.88 -4.95 0.93
N ALA A 113 -9.82 -4.96 -0.02
CA ALA A 113 -10.83 -3.93 -0.19
C ALA A 113 -11.76 -3.83 1.02
N VAL A 114 -12.21 -4.97 1.56
CA VAL A 114 -13.01 -5.01 2.79
C VAL A 114 -12.21 -4.43 3.97
N TRP A 115 -10.96 -4.86 4.14
CA TRP A 115 -10.14 -4.41 5.27
C TRP A 115 -9.81 -2.92 5.18
N VAL A 116 -9.45 -2.39 4.01
CA VAL A 116 -9.14 -0.97 3.85
C VAL A 116 -10.39 -0.09 3.88
N GLY A 117 -11.54 -0.62 3.43
CA GLY A 117 -12.83 0.08 3.42
C GLY A 117 -13.54 0.11 4.77
N ALA A 118 -13.24 -0.82 5.69
CA ALA A 118 -13.89 -0.88 7.00
C ALA A 118 -13.68 0.40 7.80
N SER A 119 -14.76 1.00 8.32
CA SER A 119 -14.67 2.05 9.34
C SER A 119 -14.11 1.48 10.64
N ASP A 120 -13.37 2.30 11.40
CA ASP A 120 -12.85 1.91 12.73
C ASP A 120 -13.96 1.80 13.80
N ASP A 121 -15.23 1.86 13.40
CA ASP A 121 -16.42 1.81 14.26
C ASP A 121 -16.74 0.41 14.81
N VAL A 122 -15.92 -0.60 14.54
CA VAL A 122 -16.06 -1.92 15.14
C VAL A 122 -15.27 -1.98 16.45
N GLY A 123 -15.84 -1.35 17.48
CA GLY A 123 -15.73 -1.77 18.88
C GLY A 123 -14.48 -1.35 19.65
N ALA A 124 -14.55 -0.20 20.30
CA ALA A 124 -14.13 -0.16 21.70
C ALA A 124 -15.16 -0.99 22.48
N PRO A 125 -14.80 -2.15 23.10
CA PRO A 125 -15.65 -2.72 24.12
C PRO A 125 -15.78 -1.67 25.24
N GLY A 126 -17.00 -1.52 25.74
CA GLY A 126 -17.40 -0.47 26.67
C GLY A 126 -16.49 -0.33 27.89
N ALA A 127 -16.55 0.89 28.43
CA ALA A 127 -16.06 1.33 29.72
C ALA A 127 -16.35 0.34 30.87
#